data_AF-A0AA38KV17-F1
#
_entry.id   AF-A0AA38KV17-F1
#
_cell.length_a   1.000
_cell.length_b   1.000
_cell.length_c   1.000
_cell.angle_alpha   90.00
_cell.angle_beta   90.00
_cell.angle_gamma   90.00
#
_symmetry.space_group_name_H-M   'P 1'
#
loop_
_entity.id
_entity.type
_entity.pdbx_description
1 polymer ?
#
loop_
_entity_poly.entity_id
_entity_poly.type
_entity_poly.pdbx_seq_one_letter_code
_entity_poly.pdbx_strand_id
1 'polypeptide(L)'
;MYMLAVVSAVLTVYIQREDSRVRAQVNMKTLIPSPMSYMVAVISAAGVAVFTLYYYYPRWKDSRIRAQLPPDLETWRCPGRSHEAEERVWNVFSPILSRHGLTSWPWGRSDSSLKTPDGEYPRANGYNELFDDRRSVKLVNLKIWLYWNPLNRAIRTREGQDVVCRVIVVKGEGVNALNSLRRISTGLNSLVSRNHALPMLREFRFQDIVCGIFPMSGTSFSEIFGPNSHDRCQSSVGDILDLFTLAFIHEKRVAHRDAFVHNYLVQWDPESLKHQHARLTRPRLYLIDFETALCFPEDSLYEDCTCTGLPFGDIDDYALPTPPGVAEGKPYNAFYLDFWQLCYHLAFLQTGIQELDELLLGLVNMGTAAAALDLLSERLGLIPPAQLHVQPKYREVVDGHAFYPTRP
;
A
#
# COMPACT_ATOMS: atom_id res chain seq x y z
N MET A 1 -9.24 -3.31 -38.51
CA MET A 1 -9.01 -4.14 -39.72
C MET A 1 -9.90 -5.39 -39.77
N TYR A 2 -9.90 -6.27 -38.76
CA TYR A 2 -10.68 -7.52 -38.80
C TYR A 2 -12.20 -7.33 -39.00
N MET A 3 -12.82 -6.36 -38.33
CA MET A 3 -14.27 -6.07 -38.50
C MET A 3 -14.63 -5.49 -39.88
N LEU A 4 -13.77 -4.65 -40.47
CA LEU A 4 -13.93 -4.19 -41.85
C LEU A 4 -13.83 -5.36 -42.84
N ALA A 5 -12.98 -6.34 -42.56
CA ALA A 5 -12.88 -7.57 -43.34
C ALA A 5 -14.11 -8.48 -43.18
N VAL A 6 -14.70 -8.59 -41.98
CA VAL A 6 -15.93 -9.37 -41.77
C VAL A 6 -17.14 -8.69 -42.43
N VAL A 7 -17.30 -7.37 -42.27
CA VAL A 7 -18.36 -6.61 -42.95
C VAL A 7 -18.18 -6.69 -44.47
N SER A 8 -16.94 -6.55 -44.97
CA SER A 8 -16.61 -6.74 -46.38
C SER A 8 -16.91 -8.16 -46.87
N ALA A 9 -16.60 -9.19 -46.09
CA ALA A 9 -16.86 -10.59 -46.43
C ALA A 9 -18.36 -10.91 -46.45
N VAL A 10 -19.15 -10.39 -45.51
CA VAL A 10 -20.61 -10.56 -45.48
C VAL A 10 -21.25 -9.83 -46.66
N LEU A 11 -20.82 -8.59 -46.96
CA LEU A 11 -21.24 -7.87 -48.16
C LEU A 11 -20.84 -8.61 -49.45
N THR A 12 -19.63 -9.17 -49.50
CA THR A 12 -19.13 -9.91 -50.66
C THR A 12 -19.92 -11.20 -50.87
N VAL A 13 -20.26 -11.94 -49.81
CA VAL A 13 -21.10 -13.14 -49.89
C VAL A 13 -22.53 -12.79 -50.28
N TYR A 14 -23.07 -11.67 -49.78
CA TYR A 14 -24.42 -11.21 -50.15
C TYR A 14 -24.48 -10.81 -51.63
N ILE A 15 -23.46 -10.08 -52.11
CA ILE A 15 -23.30 -9.67 -53.52
C ILE A 15 -23.08 -10.91 -54.42
N GLN A 16 -22.23 -11.86 -54.03
CA GLN A 16 -21.98 -13.09 -54.81
C GLN A 16 -23.21 -14.02 -54.87
N ARG A 17 -24.06 -14.01 -53.84
CA ARG A 17 -25.29 -14.81 -53.81
C ARG A 17 -26.40 -14.21 -54.69
N GLU A 18 -26.41 -12.90 -54.93
CA GLU A 18 -27.23 -12.28 -55.97
C GLU A 18 -26.66 -12.53 -57.37
N ASP A 19 -25.34 -12.45 -57.54
CA ASP A 19 -24.66 -12.57 -58.85
C ASP A 19 -24.79 -13.98 -59.48
N SER A 20 -24.89 -15.02 -58.64
CA SER A 20 -25.12 -16.41 -59.10
C SER A 20 -26.55 -16.71 -59.56
N ARG A 21 -27.53 -15.83 -59.27
CA ARG A 21 -28.91 -15.94 -59.78
C ARG A 21 -29.18 -15.13 -61.05
N VAL A 22 -28.27 -14.23 -61.45
CA VAL A 22 -28.52 -13.20 -62.48
C VAL A 22 -27.74 -13.43 -63.80
N ARG A 23 -27.01 -14.54 -63.96
CA ARG A 23 -26.40 -14.92 -65.26
C ARG A 23 -27.40 -15.43 -66.32
N ALA A 24 -28.56 -14.80 -66.41
CA ALA A 24 -29.43 -14.84 -67.58
C ALA A 24 -29.77 -13.38 -67.97
N GLN A 25 -29.12 -12.90 -69.03
CA GLN A 25 -29.38 -11.67 -69.80
C GLN A 25 -30.26 -10.59 -69.14
N VAL A 26 -29.66 -9.57 -68.51
CA VAL A 26 -30.37 -8.32 -68.22
C VAL A 26 -29.52 -7.10 -68.59
N ASN A 27 -30.16 -6.23 -69.34
CA ASN A 27 -29.75 -4.91 -69.81
C ASN A 27 -29.35 -4.00 -68.62
N MET A 28 -28.17 -3.39 -68.70
CA MET A 28 -27.55 -2.60 -67.62
C MET A 28 -28.14 -1.18 -67.48
N LYS A 29 -29.47 -1.04 -67.47
CA LYS A 29 -30.15 0.23 -67.18
C LYS A 29 -31.09 0.04 -65.99
N THR A 30 -30.77 0.76 -64.92
CA THR A 30 -31.56 0.98 -63.68
C THR A 30 -31.80 -0.23 -62.77
N LEU A 31 -30.75 -0.68 -62.06
CA LEU A 31 -30.92 -1.33 -60.76
C LEU A 31 -31.23 -0.24 -59.71
N ILE A 32 -32.51 0.09 -59.54
CA ILE A 32 -32.94 0.85 -58.36
C ILE A 32 -33.03 -0.18 -57.23
N PRO A 33 -32.21 -0.05 -56.15
CA PRO A 33 -32.25 -1.00 -55.05
C PRO A 33 -33.67 -1.03 -54.45
N SER A 34 -34.18 -2.23 -54.20
CA SER A 34 -35.51 -2.39 -53.61
C SER A 34 -35.56 -1.71 -52.23
N PRO A 35 -36.72 -1.18 -51.79
CA PRO A 35 -36.89 -0.61 -50.45
C PRO A 35 -36.43 -1.54 -49.32
N MET A 36 -36.55 -2.86 -49.53
CA MET A 36 -36.10 -3.89 -48.58
C MET A 36 -34.56 -3.94 -48.49
N SER A 37 -33.85 -3.81 -49.62
CA SER A 37 -32.38 -3.76 -49.64
C SER A 37 -31.84 -2.53 -48.90
N TYR A 38 -32.53 -1.38 -49.02
CA TYR A 38 -32.20 -0.18 -48.27
C TYR A 38 -32.43 -0.36 -46.76
N MET A 39 -33.56 -0.96 -46.37
CA MET A 39 -33.89 -1.22 -44.97
C MET A 39 -32.87 -2.15 -44.31
N VAL A 40 -32.45 -3.24 -44.98
CA VAL A 40 -31.42 -4.17 -44.47
C VAL A 40 -30.08 -3.46 -44.29
N ALA A 41 -29.69 -2.60 -45.24
CA ALA A 41 -28.44 -1.83 -45.14
C ALA A 41 -28.46 -0.85 -43.95
N VAL A 42 -29.57 -0.15 -43.74
CA VAL A 42 -29.74 0.79 -42.61
C VAL A 42 -29.68 0.05 -41.27
N ILE A 43 -30.40 -1.08 -41.14
CA ILE A 43 -30.38 -1.90 -39.92
C ILE A 43 -28.96 -2.44 -39.65
N SER A 44 -28.25 -2.90 -40.69
CA SER A 44 -26.89 -3.41 -40.54
C SER A 44 -25.91 -2.31 -40.12
N ALA A 45 -26.00 -1.13 -40.73
CA ALA A 45 -25.18 0.02 -40.36
C ALA A 45 -25.46 0.48 -38.93
N ALA A 46 -26.73 0.54 -38.52
CA ALA A 46 -27.12 0.85 -37.15
C ALA A 46 -26.58 -0.20 -36.15
N GLY A 47 -26.68 -1.49 -36.49
CA GLY A 47 -26.13 -2.58 -35.69
C GLY A 47 -24.60 -2.47 -35.51
N VAL A 48 -23.86 -2.18 -36.58
CA VAL A 48 -22.41 -1.96 -36.52
C VAL A 48 -22.07 -0.72 -35.71
N ALA A 49 -22.82 0.37 -35.85
CA ALA A 49 -22.59 1.59 -35.08
C ALA A 49 -22.84 1.37 -33.58
N VAL A 50 -23.95 0.72 -33.22
CA VAL A 50 -24.27 0.35 -31.83
C VAL A 50 -23.22 -0.59 -31.27
N PHE A 51 -22.81 -1.62 -32.02
CA PHE A 51 -21.75 -2.54 -31.59
C PHE A 51 -20.41 -1.82 -31.41
N THR A 52 -20.05 -0.93 -32.34
CA THR A 52 -18.81 -0.17 -32.27
C THR A 52 -18.81 0.77 -31.07
N LEU A 53 -19.89 1.49 -30.84
CA LEU A 53 -20.04 2.34 -29.66
C LEU A 53 -19.99 1.48 -28.39
N TYR A 54 -20.78 0.41 -28.30
CA TYR A 54 -20.81 -0.45 -27.12
C TYR A 54 -19.44 -1.06 -26.78
N TYR A 55 -18.71 -1.54 -27.80
CA TYR A 55 -17.44 -2.24 -27.58
C TYR A 55 -16.22 -1.30 -27.46
N TYR A 56 -16.16 -0.24 -28.26
CA TYR A 56 -14.99 0.65 -28.29
C TYR A 56 -15.13 1.88 -27.41
N TYR A 57 -16.33 2.36 -27.12
CA TYR A 57 -16.52 3.55 -26.27
C TYR A 57 -15.91 3.38 -24.86
N PRO A 58 -16.10 2.26 -24.14
CA PRO A 58 -15.46 2.07 -22.84
C PRO A 58 -13.94 2.11 -22.93
N ARG A 59 -13.35 1.44 -23.94
CA ARG A 59 -11.90 1.45 -24.15
C ARG A 59 -11.37 2.84 -24.46
N TRP A 60 -12.04 3.57 -25.35
CA TRP A 60 -11.65 4.95 -25.68
C TRP A 60 -11.76 5.88 -24.47
N LYS A 61 -12.86 5.77 -23.69
CA LYS A 61 -13.05 6.52 -22.45
C LYS A 61 -11.93 6.22 -21.46
N ASP A 62 -11.58 4.96 -21.29
CA ASP A 62 -10.52 4.53 -20.37
C ASP A 62 -9.14 5.00 -20.85
N SER A 63 -8.86 4.97 -22.16
CA SER A 63 -7.63 5.55 -22.72
C SER A 63 -7.53 7.06 -22.48
N ARG A 64 -8.65 7.80 -22.57
CA ARG A 64 -8.68 9.23 -22.24
C ARG A 64 -8.47 9.51 -20.76
N ILE A 65 -9.01 8.68 -19.87
CA ILE A 65 -8.75 8.76 -18.43
C ILE A 65 -7.25 8.51 -18.20
N ARG A 66 -6.70 7.42 -18.75
CA ARG A 66 -5.28 7.07 -18.58
C ARG A 66 -4.33 8.18 -19.06
N ALA A 67 -4.63 8.83 -20.18
CA ALA A 67 -3.82 9.91 -20.73
C ALA A 67 -3.73 11.16 -19.85
N GLN A 68 -4.65 11.31 -18.88
CA GLN A 68 -4.67 12.41 -17.90
C GLN A 68 -4.02 12.02 -16.57
N LEU A 69 -3.75 10.74 -16.34
CA LEU A 69 -3.10 10.26 -15.12
C LEU A 69 -1.58 10.34 -15.24
N PRO A 70 -0.85 10.49 -14.13
CA PRO A 70 0.60 10.55 -14.15
C PRO A 70 1.24 9.35 -14.87
N PRO A 71 2.34 9.57 -15.62
CA PRO A 71 2.92 8.55 -16.49
C PRO A 71 3.74 7.48 -15.77
N ASP A 72 4.21 7.74 -14.55
CA ASP A 72 5.16 6.95 -13.75
C ASP A 72 4.94 7.19 -12.25
N LEU A 73 5.54 6.35 -11.38
CA LEU A 73 5.34 6.45 -9.93
C LEU A 73 5.89 7.76 -9.35
N GLU A 74 6.98 8.29 -9.92
CA GLU A 74 7.59 9.52 -9.44
C GLU A 74 6.66 10.73 -9.59
N THR A 75 6.03 10.88 -10.75
CA THR A 75 5.03 11.91 -10.98
C THR A 75 3.77 11.68 -10.12
N TRP A 76 3.45 10.43 -9.75
CA TRP A 76 2.39 10.15 -8.78
C TRP A 76 2.76 10.56 -7.35
N ARG A 77 4.03 10.44 -6.93
CA ARG A 77 4.51 10.92 -5.62
C ARG A 77 4.49 12.45 -5.53
N CYS A 78 4.68 13.13 -6.67
CA CYS A 78 4.71 14.59 -6.74
C CYS A 78 3.93 15.10 -7.97
N PRO A 79 2.58 15.00 -7.97
CA PRO A 79 1.76 15.45 -9.11
C PRO A 79 1.74 16.98 -9.26
N GLY A 80 2.33 17.69 -8.28
CA GLY A 80 2.54 19.13 -8.22
C GLY A 80 2.89 19.56 -6.79
N ARG A 81 3.17 20.84 -6.57
CA ARG A 81 3.48 21.40 -5.24
C ARG A 81 2.23 21.89 -4.48
N SER A 82 1.06 21.34 -4.78
CA SER A 82 -0.20 21.77 -4.17
C SER A 82 -1.22 20.65 -4.07
N HIS A 83 -2.10 20.71 -3.06
CA HIS A 83 -3.15 19.72 -2.85
C HIS A 83 -4.15 19.68 -4.03
N GLU A 84 -4.36 20.80 -4.73
CA GLU A 84 -5.22 20.83 -5.92
C GLU A 84 -4.63 19.98 -7.07
N ALA A 85 -3.30 19.85 -7.15
CA ALA A 85 -2.66 18.97 -8.13
C ALA A 85 -2.93 17.50 -7.82
N GLU A 86 -2.82 17.12 -6.55
CA GLU A 86 -3.16 15.78 -6.07
C GLU A 86 -4.65 15.48 -6.28
N GLU A 87 -5.53 16.40 -5.89
CA GLU A 87 -6.98 16.27 -6.10
C GLU A 87 -7.32 16.13 -7.58
N ARG A 88 -6.65 16.86 -8.50
CA ARG A 88 -6.88 16.69 -9.94
C ARG A 88 -6.61 15.25 -10.39
N VAL A 89 -5.53 14.63 -9.92
CA VAL A 89 -5.18 13.25 -10.26
C VAL A 89 -6.24 12.28 -9.72
N TRP A 90 -6.59 12.38 -8.44
CA TRP A 90 -7.58 11.50 -7.82
C TRP A 90 -9.00 11.72 -8.36
N ASN A 91 -9.37 12.93 -8.78
CA ASN A 91 -10.63 13.22 -9.45
C ASN A 91 -10.71 12.57 -10.84
N VAL A 92 -9.62 12.58 -11.61
CA VAL A 92 -9.54 11.84 -12.89
C VAL A 92 -9.64 10.33 -12.64
N PHE A 93 -9.11 9.83 -11.53
CA PHE A 93 -9.14 8.40 -11.16
C PHE A 93 -10.47 7.94 -10.53
N SER A 94 -11.24 8.86 -9.94
CA SER A 94 -12.51 8.58 -9.23
C SER A 94 -13.54 7.76 -10.03
N PRO A 95 -13.76 8.00 -11.34
CA PRO A 95 -14.64 7.16 -12.15
C PRO A 95 -14.20 5.69 -12.23
N ILE A 96 -12.91 5.39 -12.04
CA ILE A 96 -12.39 4.02 -11.99
C ILE A 96 -12.69 3.42 -10.62
N LEU A 97 -12.37 4.14 -9.53
CA LEU A 97 -12.70 3.73 -8.16
C LEU A 97 -14.19 3.41 -8.00
N SER A 98 -15.06 4.27 -8.53
CA SER A 98 -16.51 4.11 -8.47
C SER A 98 -16.99 2.80 -9.13
N ARG A 99 -16.37 2.38 -10.25
CA ARG A 99 -16.70 1.09 -10.90
C ARG A 99 -16.34 -0.12 -10.03
N HIS A 100 -15.39 0.05 -9.11
CA HIS A 100 -14.99 -0.97 -8.15
C HIS A 100 -15.76 -0.89 -6.83
N GLY A 101 -16.75 0.00 -6.71
CA GLY A 101 -17.52 0.23 -5.50
C GLY A 101 -16.73 0.98 -4.43
N LEU A 102 -15.80 1.84 -4.85
CA LEU A 102 -14.92 2.60 -3.97
C LEU A 102 -15.20 4.10 -4.13
N THR A 103 -15.33 4.80 -3.01
CA THR A 103 -15.57 6.25 -2.97
C THR A 103 -14.40 6.94 -2.30
N SER A 104 -13.77 7.89 -2.99
CA SER A 104 -12.68 8.66 -2.39
C SER A 104 -13.15 9.52 -1.23
N TRP A 105 -12.36 9.57 -0.16
CA TRP A 105 -12.50 10.60 0.84
C TRP A 105 -12.20 11.97 0.19
N PRO A 106 -13.00 13.02 0.47
CA PRO A 106 -12.69 14.38 0.04
C PRO A 106 -11.50 14.95 0.80
N TRP A 107 -10.86 15.97 0.21
CA TRP A 107 -9.83 16.76 0.86
C TRP A 107 -10.34 17.41 2.16
N GLY A 108 -9.43 17.54 3.13
CA GLY A 108 -9.69 17.97 4.49
C GLY A 108 -9.66 19.47 4.71
N ARG A 109 -8.91 19.95 5.69
CA ARG A 109 -8.73 21.39 6.00
C ARG A 109 -7.27 21.79 6.06
N SER A 110 -6.37 20.84 6.35
CA SER A 110 -4.94 21.03 6.24
C SER A 110 -4.42 20.42 4.95
N ASP A 111 -3.31 20.97 4.47
CA ASP A 111 -2.44 20.29 3.52
C ASP A 111 -2.17 18.88 4.09
N SER A 112 -2.29 17.84 3.27
CA SER A 112 -2.12 16.43 3.68
C SER A 112 -3.21 15.80 4.56
N SER A 113 -4.44 16.35 4.60
CA SER A 113 -5.57 15.71 5.28
C SER A 113 -6.71 15.32 4.34
N LEU A 114 -7.32 14.16 4.57
CA LEU A 114 -8.58 13.73 3.97
C LEU A 114 -9.65 13.58 5.04
N LYS A 115 -10.92 13.75 4.68
CA LYS A 115 -12.04 13.62 5.61
C LYS A 115 -12.99 12.51 5.22
N THR A 116 -13.58 11.89 6.23
CA THR A 116 -14.65 10.90 6.04
C THR A 116 -15.76 11.48 5.16
N PRO A 117 -16.25 10.74 4.14
CA PRO A 117 -17.45 11.10 3.41
C PRO A 117 -18.62 11.26 4.37
N ASP A 118 -19.42 12.32 4.15
CA ASP A 118 -20.69 12.59 4.85
C ASP A 118 -20.58 12.81 6.38
N GLY A 119 -19.36 12.92 6.92
CA GLY A 119 -19.14 13.14 8.36
C GLY A 119 -19.44 11.91 9.24
N GLU A 120 -19.78 10.78 8.63
CA GLU A 120 -20.08 9.52 9.31
C GLU A 120 -18.84 8.85 9.89
N TYR A 121 -19.02 8.05 10.93
CA TYR A 121 -17.94 7.25 11.49
C TYR A 121 -17.70 5.99 10.64
N PRO A 122 -16.44 5.53 10.53
CA PRO A 122 -16.13 4.26 9.90
C PRO A 122 -16.91 3.11 10.55
N ARG A 123 -17.32 2.12 9.74
CA ARG A 123 -17.70 0.82 10.29
C ARG A 123 -16.46 0.12 10.83
N ALA A 124 -16.64 -0.67 11.90
CA ALA A 124 -15.58 -1.50 12.43
C ALA A 124 -15.00 -2.42 11.33
N ASN A 125 -13.68 -2.37 11.18
CA ASN A 125 -12.95 -3.14 10.17
C ASN A 125 -11.92 -4.11 10.80
N GLY A 126 -11.79 -4.12 12.14
CA GLY A 126 -10.81 -4.94 12.87
C GLY A 126 -9.38 -4.34 12.94
N TYR A 127 -9.16 -3.17 12.34
CA TYR A 127 -7.86 -2.49 12.29
C TYR A 127 -7.89 -1.09 12.93
N ASN A 128 -9.08 -0.59 13.26
CA ASN A 128 -9.30 0.65 13.98
C ASN A 128 -10.25 0.39 15.15
N GLU A 129 -9.69 0.13 16.34
CA GLU A 129 -10.46 -0.06 17.56
C GLU A 129 -10.43 1.22 18.41
N LEU A 130 -11.60 1.57 18.97
CA LEU A 130 -11.73 2.66 19.94
C LEU A 130 -11.87 2.09 21.34
N PHE A 131 -11.27 2.79 22.31
CA PHE A 131 -11.56 2.59 23.72
C PHE A 131 -12.75 3.45 24.17
N ASP A 132 -13.46 2.99 25.20
CA ASP A 132 -14.73 3.54 25.73
C ASP A 132 -14.62 4.99 26.29
N ASP A 133 -13.44 5.60 26.26
CA ASP A 133 -13.29 6.99 26.65
C ASP A 133 -13.77 7.94 25.53
N ARG A 134 -15.03 8.34 25.66
CA ARG A 134 -15.81 9.22 24.76
C ARG A 134 -15.21 10.63 24.54
N ARG A 135 -14.07 10.95 25.15
CA ARG A 135 -13.41 12.27 25.04
C ARG A 135 -12.05 12.25 24.36
N SER A 136 -11.63 11.11 23.81
CA SER A 136 -10.33 11.04 23.16
C SER A 136 -10.31 11.90 21.88
N VAL A 137 -9.21 12.64 21.69
CA VAL A 137 -8.81 13.33 20.44
C VAL A 137 -8.95 12.40 19.20
N LYS A 138 -9.00 11.08 19.43
CA LYS A 138 -9.09 9.98 18.46
C LYS A 138 -10.41 9.91 17.70
N LEU A 139 -11.52 10.38 18.26
CA LEU A 139 -12.77 10.46 17.49
C LEU A 139 -12.66 11.42 16.30
N VAL A 140 -11.80 12.44 16.41
CA VAL A 140 -11.48 13.34 15.29
C VAL A 140 -10.56 12.63 14.30
N ASN A 141 -9.58 11.86 14.77
CA ASN A 141 -8.67 11.09 13.89
C ASN A 141 -9.38 10.00 13.10
N LEU A 142 -10.49 9.44 13.58
CA LEU A 142 -11.31 8.54 12.75
C LEU A 142 -12.02 9.24 11.58
N LYS A 143 -12.14 10.57 11.64
CA LYS A 143 -12.77 11.38 10.60
C LYS A 143 -11.75 12.10 9.72
N ILE A 144 -10.47 12.04 10.09
CA ILE A 144 -9.39 12.74 9.41
C ILE A 144 -8.23 11.76 9.22
N TRP A 145 -7.89 11.50 7.95
CA TRP A 145 -6.73 10.68 7.64
C TRP A 145 -5.61 11.58 7.12
N LEU A 146 -4.44 11.50 7.76
CA LEU A 146 -3.24 12.22 7.36
C LEU A 146 -2.42 11.36 6.42
N TYR A 147 -1.86 11.96 5.38
CA TYR A 147 -1.08 11.24 4.39
C TYR A 147 0.15 12.01 3.96
N TRP A 148 1.26 11.31 3.82
CA TRP A 148 2.54 11.91 3.48
C TRP A 148 2.95 11.65 2.04
N ASN A 149 2.28 10.70 1.38
CA ASN A 149 2.61 10.26 0.04
C ASN A 149 1.33 10.21 -0.81
N PRO A 150 1.24 11.05 -1.87
CA PRO A 150 0.08 11.12 -2.77
C PRO A 150 -0.23 9.83 -3.54
N LEU A 151 0.64 8.81 -3.49
CA LEU A 151 0.33 7.45 -3.94
C LEU A 151 -0.83 6.80 -3.16
N ASN A 152 -1.15 7.33 -1.98
CA ASN A 152 -2.18 6.80 -1.10
C ASN A 152 -3.42 7.69 -1.07
N ARG A 153 -4.58 7.05 -0.96
CA ARG A 153 -5.86 7.73 -0.81
C ARG A 153 -6.75 6.98 0.17
N ALA A 154 -7.26 7.67 1.18
CA ALA A 154 -8.36 7.16 1.97
C ALA A 154 -9.61 7.03 1.10
N ILE A 155 -10.26 5.88 1.16
CA ILE A 155 -11.45 5.56 0.38
C ILE A 155 -12.43 4.77 1.25
N ARG A 156 -13.71 4.81 0.90
CA ARG A 156 -14.78 4.02 1.50
C ARG A 156 -15.26 2.95 0.53
N THR A 157 -15.40 1.71 1.01
CA THR A 157 -16.01 0.63 0.23
C THR A 157 -17.52 0.76 0.16
N ARG A 158 -18.16 0.03 -0.76
CA ARG A 158 -19.62 -0.05 -0.87
C ARG A 158 -20.28 -0.53 0.42
N GLU A 159 -19.58 -1.33 1.21
CA GLU A 159 -20.03 -1.86 2.49
C GLU A 159 -19.84 -0.87 3.65
N GLY A 160 -19.29 0.33 3.40
CA GLY A 160 -19.06 1.37 4.40
C GLY A 160 -17.79 1.18 5.24
N GLN A 161 -16.85 0.35 4.77
CA GLN A 161 -15.56 0.18 5.43
C GLN A 161 -14.56 1.21 4.88
N ASP A 162 -13.79 1.83 5.77
CA ASP A 162 -12.74 2.75 5.37
C ASP A 162 -11.41 2.02 5.22
N VAL A 163 -10.78 2.24 4.08
CA VAL A 163 -9.59 1.55 3.58
C VAL A 163 -8.68 2.55 2.88
N VAL A 164 -7.42 2.17 2.64
CA VAL A 164 -6.46 2.97 1.89
C VAL A 164 -6.26 2.31 0.53
N CYS A 165 -6.46 3.08 -0.54
CA CYS A 165 -6.06 2.72 -1.89
C CYS A 165 -4.65 3.25 -2.13
N ARG A 166 -3.70 2.37 -2.44
CA ARG A 166 -2.34 2.74 -2.81
C ARG A 166 -2.07 2.38 -4.27
N VAL A 167 -1.54 3.32 -5.04
CA VAL A 167 -0.95 3.05 -6.36
C VAL A 167 0.40 2.36 -6.12
N ILE A 168 0.55 1.13 -6.61
CA ILE A 168 1.76 0.31 -6.40
C ILE A 168 2.58 0.21 -7.68
N VAL A 169 1.92 0.03 -8.83
CA VAL A 169 2.59 -0.14 -10.13
C VAL A 169 2.06 0.86 -11.14
N VAL A 170 2.97 1.44 -11.92
CA VAL A 170 2.66 2.24 -13.12
C VAL A 170 3.67 1.88 -14.20
N LYS A 171 3.21 1.46 -15.38
CA LYS A 171 4.08 1.03 -16.52
C LYS A 171 5.17 0.00 -16.16
N GLY A 172 4.95 -0.80 -15.11
CA GLY A 172 5.92 -1.80 -14.65
C GLY A 172 6.89 -1.31 -13.57
N GLU A 173 6.95 -0.01 -13.27
CA GLU A 173 7.61 0.48 -12.07
C GLU A 173 6.88 -0.03 -10.82
N GLY A 174 7.59 -0.39 -9.75
CA GLY A 174 6.99 -0.93 -8.51
C GLY A 174 6.56 -2.41 -8.56
N VAL A 175 6.88 -3.14 -9.64
CA VAL A 175 6.56 -4.59 -9.75
C VAL A 175 7.22 -5.40 -8.63
N ASN A 176 8.43 -5.03 -8.18
CA ASN A 176 9.09 -5.68 -7.04
C ASN A 176 8.29 -5.50 -5.75
N ALA A 177 7.86 -4.28 -5.44
CA ALA A 177 6.99 -3.98 -4.30
C ALA A 177 5.69 -4.79 -4.36
N LEU A 178 5.04 -4.85 -5.54
CA LEU A 178 3.83 -5.66 -5.72
C LEU A 178 4.08 -7.15 -5.51
N ASN A 179 5.18 -7.70 -5.99
CA ASN A 179 5.53 -9.10 -5.81
C ASN A 179 5.81 -9.43 -4.34
N SER A 180 6.53 -8.56 -3.64
CA SER A 180 6.74 -8.65 -2.19
C SER A 180 5.40 -8.69 -1.44
N LEU A 181 4.50 -7.74 -1.71
CA LEU A 181 3.17 -7.66 -1.11
C LEU A 181 2.29 -8.87 -1.43
N ARG A 182 2.30 -9.37 -2.66
CA ARG A 182 1.57 -10.60 -3.00
C ARG A 182 2.09 -11.79 -2.20
N ARG A 183 3.41 -11.89 -2.02
CA ARG A 183 4.02 -12.99 -1.27
C ARG A 183 3.64 -12.95 0.21
N ILE A 184 3.69 -11.79 0.86
CA ILE A 184 3.53 -11.70 2.33
C ILE A 184 2.15 -11.20 2.77
N SER A 185 1.52 -10.28 2.02
CA SER A 185 0.31 -9.57 2.45
C SER A 185 -0.98 -10.12 1.84
N THR A 186 -0.95 -11.26 1.15
CA THR A 186 -2.17 -11.87 0.58
C THR A 186 -2.31 -13.35 0.95
N GLY A 187 -3.48 -13.93 0.67
CA GLY A 187 -3.75 -15.36 0.83
C GLY A 187 -3.50 -15.86 2.26
N LEU A 188 -2.97 -17.08 2.39
CA LEU A 188 -2.71 -17.69 3.69
C LEU A 188 -1.65 -16.93 4.51
N ASN A 189 -0.65 -16.32 3.85
CA ASN A 189 0.39 -15.57 4.56
C ASN A 189 -0.18 -14.36 5.29
N SER A 190 -1.20 -13.70 4.74
CA SER A 190 -1.90 -12.59 5.42
C SER A 190 -2.62 -12.98 6.72
N LEU A 191 -2.86 -14.29 6.94
CA LEU A 191 -3.53 -14.82 8.13
C LEU A 191 -2.56 -15.33 9.20
N VAL A 192 -1.26 -15.39 8.90
CA VAL A 192 -0.24 -15.88 9.82
C VAL A 192 -0.09 -14.91 11.00
N SER A 193 -0.15 -15.42 12.23
CA SER A 193 -0.08 -14.58 13.45
C SER A 193 1.23 -13.82 13.58
N ARG A 194 2.35 -14.45 13.21
CA ARG A 194 3.70 -13.84 13.16
C ARG A 194 3.96 -12.99 11.92
N ASN A 195 2.98 -12.87 11.01
CA ASN A 195 3.09 -11.94 9.90
C ASN A 195 2.52 -10.60 10.33
N HIS A 196 3.38 -9.60 10.23
CA HIS A 196 3.06 -8.22 10.58
C HIS A 196 3.04 -7.32 9.35
N ALA A 197 3.20 -7.83 8.13
CA ALA A 197 2.93 -7.01 6.96
C ALA A 197 1.43 -6.65 6.93
N LEU A 198 1.10 -5.37 6.71
CA LEU A 198 -0.30 -4.96 6.59
C LEU A 198 -0.96 -5.72 5.43
N PRO A 199 -2.11 -6.40 5.65
CA PRO A 199 -2.71 -7.24 4.64
C PRO A 199 -3.27 -6.41 3.48
N MET A 200 -2.99 -6.86 2.26
CA MET A 200 -3.57 -6.32 1.05
C MET A 200 -4.89 -7.05 0.77
N LEU A 201 -6.00 -6.41 1.14
CA LEU A 201 -7.35 -6.96 1.07
C LEU A 201 -7.79 -7.27 -0.37
N ARG A 202 -7.40 -6.39 -1.30
CA ARG A 202 -7.77 -6.50 -2.70
C ARG A 202 -6.72 -5.83 -3.58
N GLU A 203 -6.46 -6.43 -4.73
CA GLU A 203 -5.75 -5.81 -5.84
C GLU A 203 -6.76 -5.49 -6.95
N PHE A 204 -6.60 -4.35 -7.62
CA PHE A 204 -7.25 -4.13 -8.91
C PHE A 204 -6.33 -3.43 -9.90
N ARG A 205 -6.62 -3.63 -11.19
CA ARG A 205 -5.81 -3.14 -12.30
C ARG A 205 -6.63 -2.22 -13.19
N PHE A 206 -6.04 -1.09 -13.54
CA PHE A 206 -6.52 -0.19 -14.58
C PHE A 206 -5.41 0.02 -15.61
N GLN A 207 -5.51 -0.70 -16.73
CA GLN A 207 -4.47 -0.71 -17.77
C GLN A 207 -3.10 -1.11 -17.19
N ASP A 208 -2.14 -0.20 -17.24
CA ASP A 208 -0.77 -0.31 -16.73
C ASP A 208 -0.62 0.14 -15.26
N ILE A 209 -1.71 0.56 -14.60
CA ILE A 209 -1.75 0.94 -13.19
C ILE A 209 -2.28 -0.22 -12.36
N VAL A 210 -1.58 -0.59 -11.28
CA VAL A 210 -2.05 -1.55 -10.28
C VAL A 210 -2.16 -0.87 -8.93
N CYS A 211 -3.31 -1.04 -8.30
CA CYS A 211 -3.61 -0.53 -6.97
C CYS A 211 -3.83 -1.67 -5.98
N GLY A 212 -3.33 -1.48 -4.76
CA GLY A 212 -3.66 -2.31 -3.60
C GLY A 212 -4.63 -1.59 -2.67
N ILE A 213 -5.55 -2.35 -2.09
CA ILE A 213 -6.48 -1.90 -1.05
C ILE A 213 -6.02 -2.49 0.28
N PHE A 214 -5.75 -1.62 1.25
CA PHE A 214 -5.27 -1.98 2.58
C PHE A 214 -6.29 -1.52 3.61
N PRO A 215 -6.46 -2.23 4.73
CA PRO A 215 -7.28 -1.70 5.81
C PRO A 215 -6.67 -0.37 6.27
N MET A 216 -7.53 0.60 6.57
CA MET A 216 -7.08 1.76 7.33
C MET A 216 -6.81 1.25 8.74
N SER A 217 -5.56 1.36 9.18
CA SER A 217 -5.09 0.94 10.50
C SER A 217 -4.67 2.18 11.31
N GLY A 218 -4.55 2.01 12.62
CA GLY A 218 -4.28 3.06 13.60
C GLY A 218 -2.98 3.84 13.41
N THR A 219 -2.56 4.51 14.47
CA THR A 219 -1.52 5.54 14.42
C THR A 219 -0.12 4.95 14.20
N SER A 220 0.80 5.75 13.64
CA SER A 220 2.20 5.37 13.49
C SER A 220 2.83 5.05 14.86
N PHE A 221 3.72 4.06 14.90
CA PHE A 221 4.43 3.69 16.12
C PHE A 221 5.22 4.87 16.70
N SER A 222 5.79 5.71 15.83
CA SER A 222 6.54 6.90 16.21
C SER A 222 5.72 8.01 16.86
N GLU A 223 4.41 8.06 16.62
CA GLU A 223 3.51 9.00 17.29
C GLU A 223 3.04 8.51 18.67
N ILE A 224 2.92 7.20 18.85
CA ILE A 224 2.47 6.57 20.10
C ILE A 224 3.62 6.38 21.08
N PHE A 225 4.76 5.97 20.53
CA PHE A 225 6.03 5.83 21.21
C PHE A 225 6.89 6.97 20.65
N GLY A 226 8.20 6.96 20.57
CA GLY A 226 8.96 8.14 20.14
C GLY A 226 8.92 9.34 21.13
N PRO A 227 9.88 10.28 21.03
CA PRO A 227 10.14 11.26 22.10
C PRO A 227 9.03 12.30 22.29
N ASN A 228 8.22 12.55 21.27
CA ASN A 228 7.14 13.54 21.33
C ASN A 228 5.80 12.96 21.80
N SER A 229 5.76 11.68 22.20
CA SER A 229 4.53 10.97 22.60
C SER A 229 4.16 11.11 24.07
N HIS A 230 5.02 11.68 24.92
CA HIS A 230 4.97 11.55 26.38
C HIS A 230 3.62 11.92 27.03
N ASP A 231 2.82 12.79 26.41
CA ASP A 231 1.50 13.18 26.93
C ASP A 231 0.31 12.50 26.22
N ARG A 232 0.53 11.84 25.07
CA ARG A 232 -0.57 11.39 24.19
C ARG A 232 -0.97 9.94 24.40
N CYS A 233 0.01 9.05 24.59
CA CYS A 233 -0.24 7.61 24.74
C CYS A 233 0.41 7.09 26.02
N GLN A 234 -0.43 6.75 27.00
CA GLN A 234 -0.03 6.17 28.27
C GLN A 234 0.18 4.65 28.10
N SER A 235 1.18 4.30 27.30
CA SER A 235 1.53 2.95 26.90
C SER A 235 2.69 2.41 27.73
N SER A 236 2.68 1.10 27.98
CA SER A 236 3.72 0.39 28.73
C SER A 236 4.72 -0.31 27.82
N VAL A 237 5.87 -0.71 28.36
CA VAL A 237 6.85 -1.58 27.69
C VAL A 237 6.21 -2.88 27.18
N GLY A 238 5.28 -3.46 27.94
CA GLY A 238 4.55 -4.67 27.54
C GLY A 238 3.72 -4.51 26.27
N ASP A 239 3.36 -3.29 25.88
CA ASP A 239 2.55 -3.02 24.70
C ASP A 239 3.37 -2.96 23.40
N ILE A 240 4.71 -2.82 23.48
CA ILE A 240 5.58 -2.57 22.32
C ILE A 240 6.52 -3.71 21.99
N LEU A 241 6.68 -4.69 22.86
CA LEU A 241 7.75 -5.67 22.68
C LEU A 241 7.48 -6.73 21.60
N ASP A 242 6.39 -6.61 20.85
CA ASP A 242 6.07 -7.43 19.67
C ASP A 242 6.67 -6.88 18.35
N LEU A 243 7.74 -6.09 18.46
CA LEU A 243 8.38 -5.33 17.35
C LEU A 243 9.17 -6.17 16.35
N PHE A 244 9.51 -7.42 16.66
CA PHE A 244 10.41 -8.26 15.84
C PHE A 244 9.68 -8.97 14.70
N THR A 245 9.01 -8.15 13.91
CA THR A 245 8.16 -8.48 12.77
C THR A 245 8.92 -8.97 11.54
N LEU A 246 10.22 -8.65 11.44
CA LEU A 246 11.02 -8.86 10.24
C LEU A 246 11.33 -10.33 9.96
N ALA A 247 11.39 -11.18 11.00
CA ALA A 247 11.74 -12.58 10.86
C ALA A 247 10.84 -13.31 9.85
N PHE A 248 9.54 -13.01 9.85
CA PHE A 248 8.61 -13.63 8.91
C PHE A 248 8.85 -13.18 7.46
N ILE A 249 9.05 -11.89 7.19
CA ILE A 249 9.25 -11.43 5.82
C ILE A 249 10.61 -11.90 5.27
N HIS A 250 11.63 -12.00 6.12
CA HIS A 250 12.95 -12.56 5.78
C HIS A 250 12.85 -14.07 5.48
N GLU A 251 12.06 -14.83 6.23
CA GLU A 251 11.73 -16.24 5.92
C GLU A 251 11.08 -16.36 4.54
N LYS A 252 10.22 -15.40 4.16
CA LYS A 252 9.60 -15.33 2.83
C LYS A 252 10.49 -14.69 1.75
N ARG A 253 11.78 -14.49 2.06
CA ARG A 253 12.77 -13.92 1.13
C ARG A 253 12.36 -12.53 0.62
N VAL A 254 11.76 -11.73 1.49
CA VAL A 254 11.41 -10.34 1.24
C VAL A 254 12.22 -9.44 2.17
N ALA A 255 13.00 -8.52 1.60
CA ALA A 255 13.64 -7.44 2.36
C ALA A 255 12.83 -6.16 2.19
N HIS A 256 12.59 -5.43 3.27
CA HIS A 256 11.80 -4.20 3.28
C HIS A 256 12.58 -3.00 2.72
N ARG A 257 13.87 -2.90 3.09
CA ARG A 257 14.87 -1.85 2.85
C ARG A 257 14.60 -0.49 3.48
N ASP A 258 13.43 -0.29 4.06
CA ASP A 258 13.07 0.91 4.83
C ASP A 258 12.42 0.57 6.18
N ALA A 259 13.00 -0.37 6.93
CA ALA A 259 12.38 -1.02 8.10
C ALA A 259 12.45 -0.17 9.39
N PHE A 260 12.36 1.15 9.29
CA PHE A 260 12.37 2.04 10.44
C PHE A 260 11.03 2.05 11.17
N VAL A 261 11.03 2.46 12.44
CA VAL A 261 9.84 2.42 13.31
C VAL A 261 8.67 3.29 12.81
N HIS A 262 8.91 4.30 11.98
CA HIS A 262 7.83 5.12 11.41
C HIS A 262 7.01 4.38 10.34
N ASN A 263 7.55 3.30 9.77
CA ASN A 263 6.85 2.41 8.85
C ASN A 263 6.10 1.29 9.58
N TYR A 264 5.86 1.44 10.88
CA TYR A 264 4.99 0.57 11.66
C TYR A 264 3.73 1.31 12.08
N LEU A 265 2.58 0.73 11.80
CA LEU A 265 1.29 1.15 12.34
C LEU A 265 0.95 0.29 13.54
N VAL A 266 0.30 0.89 14.53
CA VAL A 266 -0.24 0.17 15.69
C VAL A 266 -1.73 -0.04 15.46
N GLN A 267 -2.21 -1.26 15.66
CA GLN A 267 -3.63 -1.62 15.44
C GLN A 267 -4.58 -0.76 16.28
N TRP A 268 -4.19 -0.44 17.51
CA TRP A 268 -4.86 0.53 18.37
C TRP A 268 -3.87 1.07 19.39
N ASP A 269 -4.10 2.29 19.87
CA ASP A 269 -3.23 2.92 20.86
C ASP A 269 -3.34 2.21 22.21
N PRO A 270 -2.27 1.62 22.74
CA PRO A 270 -2.35 0.88 23.99
C PRO A 270 -2.36 1.84 25.19
N GLU A 271 -3.54 2.18 25.73
CA GLU A 271 -3.66 3.02 26.93
C GLU A 271 -3.47 2.21 28.24
N SER A 272 -2.54 1.26 28.28
CA SER A 272 -2.43 0.33 29.41
C SER A 272 -2.12 1.03 30.74
N LEU A 273 -1.18 1.99 30.76
CA LEU A 273 -0.79 2.72 31.97
C LEU A 273 -1.92 3.63 32.47
N LYS A 274 -2.71 4.21 31.55
CA LYS A 274 -3.89 5.03 31.90
C LYS A 274 -4.88 4.28 32.76
N HIS A 275 -5.09 3.02 32.41
CA HIS A 275 -6.05 2.16 33.08
C HIS A 275 -5.43 1.33 34.20
N GLN A 276 -4.12 1.45 34.46
CA GLN A 276 -3.40 0.74 35.52
C GLN A 276 -3.59 -0.78 35.51
N HIS A 277 -3.84 -1.35 34.33
CA HIS A 277 -4.07 -2.77 34.17
C HIS A 277 -3.30 -3.28 32.96
N ALA A 278 -2.47 -4.31 33.18
CA ALA A 278 -1.90 -5.09 32.10
C ALA A 278 -3.06 -5.71 31.29
N ARG A 279 -3.20 -5.30 30.04
CA ARG A 279 -4.29 -5.77 29.18
C ARG A 279 -4.06 -7.23 28.78
N LEU A 280 -5.16 -7.97 28.65
CA LEU A 280 -5.15 -9.36 28.17
C LEU A 280 -4.71 -9.47 26.70
N THR A 281 -4.91 -8.42 25.92
CA THR A 281 -4.54 -8.34 24.51
C THR A 281 -3.59 -7.16 24.28
N ARG A 282 -2.63 -7.36 23.37
CA ARG A 282 -1.68 -6.35 22.93
C ARG A 282 -2.05 -5.91 21.51
N PRO A 283 -1.89 -4.62 21.16
CA PRO A 283 -2.08 -4.20 19.78
C PRO A 283 -1.06 -4.89 18.89
N ARG A 284 -1.51 -5.31 17.70
CA ARG A 284 -0.57 -5.76 16.68
C ARG A 284 0.14 -4.57 16.06
N LEU A 285 1.39 -4.80 15.70
CA LEU A 285 2.16 -3.88 14.88
C LEU A 285 2.10 -4.33 13.43
N TYR A 286 1.88 -3.39 12.53
CA TYR A 286 1.83 -3.64 11.10
C TYR A 286 2.92 -2.87 10.37
N LEU A 287 3.84 -3.61 9.74
CA LEU A 287 4.81 -3.06 8.80
C LEU A 287 4.09 -2.65 7.52
N ILE A 288 4.32 -1.41 7.11
CA ILE A 288 3.79 -0.79 5.90
C ILE A 288 4.93 -0.30 5.02
N ASP A 289 4.59 0.18 3.82
CA ASP A 289 5.51 0.87 2.92
C ASP A 289 6.61 0.02 2.26
N PHE A 290 6.19 -1.09 1.63
CA PHE A 290 7.06 -1.99 0.86
C PHE A 290 7.54 -1.41 -0.49
N GLU A 291 7.63 -0.10 -0.64
CA GLU A 291 7.98 0.55 -1.91
C GLU A 291 9.39 0.20 -2.38
N THR A 292 10.34 0.12 -1.45
CA THR A 292 11.74 -0.20 -1.70
C THR A 292 12.05 -1.69 -1.55
N ALA A 293 11.01 -2.48 -1.27
CA ALA A 293 11.16 -3.88 -0.94
C ALA A 293 11.69 -4.72 -2.11
N LEU A 294 12.54 -5.68 -1.78
CA LEU A 294 13.07 -6.67 -2.72
C LEU A 294 12.49 -8.04 -2.40
N CYS A 295 12.12 -8.76 -3.46
CA CYS A 295 11.59 -10.11 -3.40
C CYS A 295 12.60 -11.06 -4.06
N PHE A 296 13.36 -11.79 -3.25
CA PHE A 296 14.35 -12.75 -3.74
C PHE A 296 13.69 -14.09 -4.10
N PRO A 297 14.33 -14.95 -4.92
CA PRO A 297 13.91 -16.35 -5.10
C PRO A 297 13.75 -17.07 -3.75
N GLU A 298 12.79 -18.02 -3.67
CA GLU A 298 12.47 -18.70 -2.40
C GLU A 298 13.63 -19.58 -1.90
N ASP A 299 14.41 -20.11 -2.82
CA ASP A 299 15.58 -20.97 -2.62
C ASP A 299 16.88 -20.19 -2.36
N SER A 300 16.87 -18.86 -2.44
CA SER A 300 18.05 -18.04 -2.14
C SER A 300 18.54 -18.27 -0.71
N LEU A 301 19.85 -18.43 -0.56
CA LEU A 301 20.48 -18.46 0.77
C LEU A 301 20.51 -17.05 1.37
N TYR A 302 20.71 -16.96 2.68
CA TYR A 302 20.77 -15.66 3.37
C TYR A 302 21.86 -14.80 2.75
N GLU A 303 23.04 -15.38 2.51
CA GLU A 303 24.25 -14.73 1.99
C GLU A 303 24.07 -14.22 0.56
N ASP A 304 23.18 -14.85 -0.22
CA ASP A 304 22.90 -14.48 -1.62
C ASP A 304 21.90 -13.32 -1.75
N CYS A 305 21.17 -13.00 -0.67
CA CYS A 305 20.16 -11.95 -0.64
C CYS A 305 20.79 -10.54 -0.55
N THR A 306 21.63 -10.23 -1.52
CA THR A 306 22.40 -8.99 -1.61
C THR A 306 21.78 -7.97 -2.55
N CYS A 307 22.00 -6.70 -2.26
CA CYS A 307 21.68 -5.59 -3.15
C CYS A 307 22.73 -4.48 -3.04
N THR A 308 22.61 -3.47 -3.89
CA THR A 308 23.48 -2.29 -3.91
C THR A 308 22.64 -1.01 -3.82
N GLY A 309 23.30 0.10 -3.47
CA GLY A 309 22.68 1.42 -3.43
C GLY A 309 21.73 1.64 -2.25
N LEU A 310 21.26 2.88 -2.12
CA LEU A 310 20.35 3.28 -1.06
C LEU A 310 18.91 2.82 -1.35
N PRO A 311 18.03 2.73 -0.33
CA PRO A 311 16.63 2.40 -0.53
C PRO A 311 15.91 3.41 -1.44
N PHE A 312 16.19 4.70 -1.26
CA PHE A 312 15.66 5.79 -2.07
C PHE A 312 16.78 6.72 -2.52
N GLY A 313 16.69 7.20 -3.77
CA GLY A 313 17.52 8.29 -4.31
C GLY A 313 19.03 8.06 -4.19
N ASP A 314 19.76 9.16 -4.28
CA ASP A 314 21.19 9.22 -3.99
C ASP A 314 21.44 9.64 -2.53
N ILE A 315 22.70 9.69 -2.11
CA ILE A 315 23.08 10.05 -0.74
C ILE A 315 22.59 11.44 -0.33
N ASP A 316 22.44 12.35 -1.29
CA ASP A 316 21.94 13.71 -1.06
C ASP A 316 20.42 13.73 -0.76
N ASP A 317 19.69 12.69 -1.19
CA ASP A 317 18.25 12.55 -0.98
C ASP A 317 17.89 11.65 0.23
N TYR A 318 18.76 10.69 0.54
CA TYR A 318 18.55 9.73 1.62
C TYR A 318 19.10 10.24 2.95
N ALA A 319 18.27 10.97 3.69
CA ALA A 319 18.65 11.55 4.98
C ALA A 319 18.67 10.57 6.17
N LEU A 320 18.33 9.29 5.96
CA LEU A 320 18.20 8.32 7.04
C LEU A 320 19.54 7.60 7.32
N PRO A 321 19.79 7.20 8.58
CA PRO A 321 21.00 6.45 8.94
C PRO A 321 21.13 5.13 8.18
N THR A 322 22.37 4.74 7.87
CA THR A 322 22.69 3.47 7.21
C THR A 322 23.86 2.77 7.91
N PRO A 323 23.93 1.43 7.89
CA PRO A 323 25.10 0.73 8.37
C PRO A 323 26.34 1.02 7.48
N PRO A 324 27.56 0.78 7.99
CA PRO A 324 28.79 0.96 7.23
C PRO A 324 28.76 0.24 5.88
N GLY A 325 29.27 0.90 4.82
CA GLY A 325 29.36 0.34 3.47
C GLY A 325 28.11 0.51 2.59
N VAL A 326 26.92 0.70 3.14
CA VAL A 326 25.68 0.91 2.36
C VAL A 326 25.73 2.23 1.59
N ALA A 327 26.06 3.33 2.27
CA ALA A 327 26.23 4.65 1.67
C ALA A 327 27.39 4.72 0.66
N GLU A 328 28.34 3.78 0.74
CA GLU A 328 29.48 3.67 -0.19
C GLU A 328 29.11 2.93 -1.48
N GLY A 329 27.85 2.48 -1.62
CA GLY A 329 27.38 1.74 -2.79
C GLY A 329 27.91 0.30 -2.90
N LYS A 330 28.58 -0.20 -1.86
CA LYS A 330 29.08 -1.59 -1.83
C LYS A 330 27.89 -2.57 -1.76
N PRO A 331 28.00 -3.78 -2.33
CA PRO A 331 27.00 -4.82 -2.11
C PRO A 331 26.85 -5.12 -0.62
N TYR A 332 25.61 -5.23 -0.16
CA TYR A 332 25.27 -5.57 1.21
C TYR A 332 24.10 -6.54 1.26
N ASN A 333 23.96 -7.25 2.37
CA ASN A 333 22.82 -8.13 2.62
C ASN A 333 21.56 -7.30 2.93
N ALA A 334 20.50 -7.49 2.16
CA ALA A 334 19.27 -6.68 2.30
C ALA A 334 18.52 -6.96 3.61
N PHE A 335 18.57 -8.20 4.13
CA PHE A 335 17.96 -8.55 5.41
C PHE A 335 18.73 -7.96 6.60
N TYR A 336 20.07 -7.90 6.49
CA TYR A 336 20.89 -7.20 7.48
C TYR A 336 20.56 -5.71 7.55
N LEU A 337 20.34 -5.05 6.40
CA LEU A 337 19.90 -3.65 6.38
C LEU A 337 18.60 -3.45 7.16
N ASP A 338 17.56 -4.23 6.87
CA ASP A 338 16.27 -4.12 7.56
C ASP A 338 16.43 -4.27 9.07
N PHE A 339 17.17 -5.31 9.47
CA PHE A 339 17.37 -5.62 10.87
C PHE A 339 18.17 -4.51 11.57
N TRP A 340 19.21 -3.98 10.92
CA TRP A 340 19.97 -2.85 11.42
C TRP A 340 19.09 -1.60 11.58
N GLN A 341 18.24 -1.26 10.61
CA GLN A 341 17.35 -0.09 10.67
C GLN A 341 16.35 -0.18 11.83
N LEU A 342 15.77 -1.35 12.07
CA LEU A 342 14.91 -1.60 13.21
C LEU A 342 15.70 -1.44 14.52
N CYS A 343 16.82 -2.14 14.65
CA CYS A 343 17.67 -2.13 15.84
C CYS A 343 18.19 -0.72 16.17
N TYR A 344 18.56 0.05 15.16
CA TYR A 344 19.02 1.44 15.31
C TYR A 344 18.00 2.26 16.10
N HIS A 345 16.71 2.18 15.75
CA HIS A 345 15.67 2.90 16.51
C HIS A 345 15.38 2.28 17.87
N LEU A 346 15.39 0.95 17.99
CA LEU A 346 15.16 0.28 19.27
C LEU A 346 16.26 0.57 20.28
N ALA A 347 17.49 0.85 19.84
CA ALA A 347 18.59 1.23 20.73
C ALA A 347 18.30 2.54 21.49
N PHE A 348 17.42 3.41 20.98
CA PHE A 348 16.98 4.61 21.70
C PHE A 348 15.89 4.33 22.73
N LEU A 349 15.23 3.17 22.70
CA LEU A 349 14.16 2.82 23.64
C LEU A 349 14.75 2.35 24.97
N GLN A 350 14.39 3.02 26.07
CA GLN A 350 14.66 2.60 27.44
C GLN A 350 13.40 2.00 28.04
N THR A 351 13.47 0.72 28.37
CA THR A 351 12.39 0.00 29.05
C THR A 351 12.38 0.22 30.55
N GLY A 352 13.53 0.62 31.14
CA GLY A 352 13.69 0.67 32.59
C GLY A 352 13.89 -0.70 33.25
N ILE A 353 14.00 -1.76 32.43
CA ILE A 353 14.36 -3.11 32.84
C ILE A 353 15.76 -3.36 32.29
N GLN A 354 16.75 -3.47 33.19
CA GLN A 354 18.16 -3.47 32.82
C GLN A 354 18.49 -4.56 31.79
N GLU A 355 17.99 -5.78 31.99
CA GLU A 355 18.24 -6.91 31.12
C GLU A 355 17.70 -6.69 29.69
N LEU A 356 16.56 -6.00 29.56
CA LEU A 356 16.01 -5.65 28.25
C LEU A 356 16.77 -4.49 27.61
N ASP A 357 17.17 -3.49 28.41
CA ASP A 357 17.92 -2.35 27.91
C ASP A 357 19.29 -2.76 27.37
N GLU A 358 19.99 -3.66 28.05
CA GLU A 358 21.24 -4.26 27.59
C GLU A 358 21.02 -5.11 26.32
N LEU A 359 19.94 -5.89 26.29
CA LEU A 359 19.57 -6.68 25.12
C LEU A 359 19.34 -5.79 23.90
N LEU A 360 18.50 -4.76 24.01
CA LEU A 360 18.14 -3.85 22.92
C LEU A 360 19.36 -3.14 22.34
N LEU A 361 20.31 -2.72 23.18
CA LEU A 361 21.58 -2.14 22.74
C LEU A 361 22.46 -3.15 21.99
N GLY A 362 22.42 -4.42 22.39
CA GLY A 362 23.22 -5.49 21.79
C GLY A 362 22.65 -6.09 20.50
N LEU A 363 21.37 -5.84 20.17
CA LEU A 363 20.67 -6.50 19.07
C LEU A 363 21.35 -6.37 17.71
N VAL A 364 21.94 -5.20 17.43
CA VAL A 364 22.61 -4.93 16.14
C VAL A 364 23.73 -5.93 15.84
N ASN A 365 24.28 -6.58 16.88
CA ASN A 365 25.36 -7.56 16.77
C ASN A 365 24.86 -9.02 16.60
N MET A 366 23.55 -9.26 16.59
CA MET A 366 22.97 -10.63 16.55
C MET A 366 22.85 -11.22 15.14
N GLY A 367 23.19 -10.45 14.11
CA GLY A 367 23.28 -10.89 12.72
C GLY A 367 21.93 -11.02 11.99
N THR A 368 20.91 -11.64 12.59
CA THR A 368 19.61 -11.89 11.93
C THR A 368 18.39 -11.54 12.79
N ALA A 369 17.29 -11.16 12.13
CA ALA A 369 16.02 -10.89 12.80
C ALA A 369 15.42 -12.11 13.52
N ALA A 370 15.63 -13.32 12.99
CA ALA A 370 15.15 -14.55 13.61
C ALA A 370 15.86 -14.85 14.94
N ALA A 371 17.20 -14.79 14.95
CA ALA A 371 17.97 -15.00 16.18
C ALA A 371 17.64 -13.96 17.26
N ALA A 372 17.45 -12.71 16.85
CA ALA A 372 17.02 -11.64 17.76
C ALA A 372 15.62 -11.88 18.33
N LEU A 373 14.66 -12.30 17.49
CA LEU A 373 13.31 -12.63 17.92
C LEU A 373 13.30 -13.78 18.93
N ASP A 374 14.06 -14.84 18.68
CA ASP A 374 14.16 -16.00 19.57
C ASP A 374 14.71 -15.60 20.94
N LEU A 375 15.82 -14.85 20.96
CA LEU A 375 16.43 -14.41 22.21
C LEU A 375 15.55 -13.43 22.98
N LEU A 376 14.91 -12.48 22.30
CA LEU A 376 13.97 -11.57 22.94
C LEU A 376 12.77 -12.33 23.51
N SER A 377 12.21 -13.28 22.75
CA SER A 377 11.08 -14.10 23.20
C SER A 377 11.44 -14.92 24.44
N GLU A 378 12.64 -15.50 24.47
CA GLU A 378 13.17 -16.20 25.65
C GLU A 378 13.23 -15.26 26.86
N ARG A 379 13.84 -14.07 26.69
CA ARG A 379 14.00 -13.11 27.79
C ARG A 379 12.68 -12.55 28.29
N LEU A 380 11.76 -12.22 27.38
CA LEU A 380 10.42 -11.75 27.73
C LEU A 380 9.59 -12.80 28.44
N GLY A 381 9.75 -14.08 28.08
CA GLY A 381 9.09 -15.20 28.76
C GLY A 381 9.48 -15.34 30.24
N LEU A 382 10.63 -14.77 30.64
CA LEU A 382 11.12 -14.79 32.02
C LEU A 382 10.65 -13.58 32.84
N ILE A 383 10.17 -12.51 32.19
CA ILE A 383 9.76 -11.27 32.87
C ILE A 383 8.26 -11.33 33.20
N PRO A 384 7.87 -11.23 34.48
CA PRO A 384 6.45 -11.20 34.84
C PRO A 384 5.71 -10.06 34.13
N PRO A 385 4.48 -10.28 33.61
CA PRO A 385 3.73 -9.24 32.89
C PRO A 385 3.55 -7.93 33.66
N ALA A 386 3.47 -7.99 34.99
CA ALA A 386 3.38 -6.81 35.85
C ALA A 386 4.64 -5.92 35.80
N GLN A 387 5.83 -6.51 35.60
CA GLN A 387 7.07 -5.74 35.47
C GLN A 387 7.19 -5.03 34.12
N LEU A 388 6.51 -5.54 33.08
CA LEU A 388 6.43 -4.88 31.78
C LEU A 388 5.47 -3.67 31.80
N HIS A 389 4.71 -3.47 32.90
CA HIS A 389 3.78 -2.37 33.07
C HIS A 389 4.47 -1.08 33.54
N VAL A 390 5.52 -0.69 32.80
CA VAL A 390 6.33 0.50 33.06
C VAL A 390 6.36 1.37 31.82
N GLN A 391 6.45 2.69 32.02
CA GLN A 391 6.49 3.63 30.90
C GLN A 391 7.86 3.58 30.22
N PRO A 392 7.94 3.34 28.90
CA PRO A 392 9.19 3.44 28.19
C PRO A 392 9.67 4.90 28.13
N LYS A 393 10.99 5.08 28.13
CA LYS A 393 11.68 6.36 27.94
C LYS A 393 12.52 6.32 26.67
N TYR A 394 13.05 7.47 26.26
CA TYR A 394 13.93 7.60 25.11
C TYR A 394 15.30 8.13 25.52
N ARG A 395 16.34 7.49 25.01
CA ARG A 395 17.71 8.03 25.03
C ARG A 395 17.77 9.21 24.08
N GLU A 396 18.40 10.30 24.49
CA GLU A 396 18.66 11.43 23.61
C GLU A 396 19.77 11.10 22.61
N VAL A 397 20.77 10.34 23.05
CA VAL A 397 21.96 9.96 22.27
C VAL A 397 22.30 8.50 22.50
N VAL A 398 22.66 7.80 21.43
CA VAL A 398 23.21 6.43 21.43
C VAL A 398 24.42 6.41 20.51
N ASP A 399 25.58 5.99 21.01
CA ASP A 399 26.84 5.90 20.24
C ASP A 399 27.21 7.18 19.46
N GLY A 400 26.95 8.35 20.06
CA GLY A 400 27.22 9.65 19.43
C GLY A 400 26.18 10.09 18.38
N HIS A 401 25.15 9.28 18.14
CA HIS A 401 24.02 9.63 17.29
C HIS A 401 22.87 10.14 18.14
N ALA A 402 22.38 11.35 17.84
CA ALA A 402 21.14 11.85 18.43
C ALA A 402 19.94 11.06 17.87
N PHE A 403 18.88 10.93 18.67
CA PHE A 403 17.62 10.39 18.17
C PHE A 403 17.19 11.23 16.97
N TYR A 404 17.04 10.59 15.81
CA TYR A 404 16.52 11.27 14.64
C TYR A 404 15.01 11.46 14.86
N PRO A 405 14.51 12.69 15.11
CA PRO A 405 13.08 12.89 15.15
C PRO A 405 12.54 12.43 13.79
N THR A 406 11.55 11.55 13.83
CA THR A 406 10.85 11.12 12.62
C THR A 406 10.45 12.35 11.81
N ARG A 407 10.54 12.26 10.47
CA ARG A 407 10.14 13.36 9.57
C ARG A 407 8.85 14.01 10.11
N PRO A 408 8.81 15.35 10.29
CA PRO A 408 7.71 16.05 10.92
C PRO A 408 6.38 15.83 10.21
#